data_AF-A0A4Q6FEE9-F1
#
_entry.id   AF-A0A4Q6FEE9-F1
#
_cell.length_a   1.000
_cell.length_b   1.000
_cell.length_c   1.000
_cell.angle_alpha   90.00
_cell.angle_beta   90.00
_cell.angle_gamma   90.00
#
_symmetry.space_group_name_H-M   'P 1'
#
loop_
_entity.id
_entity.type
_entity.pdbx_description
1 polymer ?
#
loop_
_entity_poly.entity_id
_entity_poly.type
_entity_poly.pdbx_seq_one_letter_code
_entity_poly.pdbx_strand_id
1 'polypeptide(L)'
;MRMLISLSLLLSLSACSKPETRPVLSDKTKPTTRDLQAIQNRDVARTPTLPEAGLIKGKIPALSVEENIARLTRNRISPLTFGEGLAGITMTTTRNDSKTLLSEPTSTSDSGLDYFAEGFAISWNEGLNPTPKSIRIFNDYKGPIKLPAPYGEVTFGQDLSGLLKADPDFTTFTKTLGKAFTGKDDCLAEKSCAISKQLNETFIDFPSGTIVLFHNMISVMDFIPNATFIPKITTPSLPGQSLAGVSLKMNRNEVEALLGTPYHYAFNGRQLYDAKTIQIQFRESGVIERIYLFPGHQGKINIGKLEAAIGSTFAGLTAGQQDPDGILLTIALAKIAGEKSSDYDCTKDQPLECFYRKESGLVYAQYGNTVYAFTDDDKRTLTSLFIFNTAD
;
A
#
# COMPACT_ATOMS: atom_id res chain seq x y z
N MET A 1 -13.25 35.12 -58.38
CA MET A 1 -14.14 36.19 -57.90
C MET A 1 -13.82 36.40 -56.42
N ARG A 2 -13.20 37.55 -56.10
CA ARG A 2 -12.67 37.92 -54.77
C ARG A 2 -13.68 38.85 -54.07
N MET A 3 -13.91 38.66 -52.77
CA MET A 3 -14.48 39.59 -51.77
C MET A 3 -14.20 38.90 -50.43
N LEU A 4 -13.34 39.30 -49.48
CA LEU A 4 -12.82 40.58 -48.97
C LEU A 4 -13.86 41.48 -48.28
N ILE A 5 -13.55 41.78 -47.00
CA ILE A 5 -14.10 42.81 -46.08
C ILE A 5 -15.36 42.31 -45.32
N SER A 6 -15.43 42.30 -43.98
CA SER A 6 -15.17 43.40 -43.05
C SER A 6 -14.76 42.95 -41.64
N LEU A 7 -13.75 43.66 -41.16
CA LEU A 7 -13.33 43.84 -39.78
C LEU A 7 -14.37 44.69 -39.02
N SER A 8 -14.79 44.29 -37.83
CA SER A 8 -15.51 45.17 -36.89
C SER A 8 -15.00 44.91 -35.47
N LEU A 9 -14.06 45.77 -35.08
CA LEU A 9 -13.59 46.02 -33.73
C LEU A 9 -14.71 46.74 -32.95
N LEU A 10 -15.07 46.28 -31.75
CA LEU A 10 -15.82 47.09 -30.79
C LEU A 10 -15.28 46.84 -29.38
N LEU A 11 -14.51 47.82 -28.94
CA LEU A 11 -14.06 48.08 -27.57
C LEU A 11 -15.15 48.87 -26.83
N SER A 12 -15.51 48.43 -25.62
CA SER A 12 -15.94 49.29 -24.50
C SER A 12 -15.95 48.41 -23.24
N LEU A 13 -14.94 48.51 -22.36
CA LEU A 13 -14.79 49.46 -21.25
C LEU A 13 -15.56 49.07 -19.96
N SER A 14 -14.74 48.72 -18.96
CA SER A 14 -14.83 49.10 -17.54
C SER A 14 -16.00 48.64 -16.68
N ALA A 15 -15.71 47.74 -15.74
CA ALA A 15 -16.13 47.88 -14.36
C ALA A 15 -15.01 47.40 -13.42
N CYS A 16 -14.43 48.36 -12.68
CA CYS A 16 -13.49 48.12 -11.59
C CYS A 16 -14.21 47.39 -10.44
N SER A 17 -13.84 46.14 -10.15
CA SER A 17 -14.16 45.50 -8.88
C SER A 17 -13.03 45.79 -7.88
N LYS A 18 -13.41 46.43 -6.77
CA LYS A 18 -12.58 46.85 -5.63
C LYS A 18 -11.68 45.73 -5.10
N PRO A 19 -10.49 46.05 -4.57
CA PRO A 19 -9.67 45.09 -3.84
C PRO A 19 -10.35 44.74 -2.50
N GLU A 20 -10.51 43.44 -2.25
CA GLU A 20 -10.87 42.90 -0.94
C GLU A 20 -9.82 43.28 0.10
N THR A 21 -10.16 44.26 0.93
CA THR A 21 -9.48 44.52 2.20
C THR A 21 -9.72 43.34 3.13
N ARG A 22 -8.64 42.61 3.41
CA ARG A 22 -8.52 41.65 4.51
C ARG A 22 -8.98 42.30 5.82
N PRO A 23 -9.84 41.66 6.63
CA PRO A 23 -10.13 42.15 7.96
C PRO A 23 -8.89 41.98 8.84
N VAL A 24 -8.40 43.10 9.33
CA VAL A 24 -7.41 43.21 10.40
C VAL A 24 -8.02 42.65 11.68
N LEU A 25 -7.24 41.82 12.38
CA LEU A 25 -7.53 41.30 13.71
C LEU A 25 -8.04 42.38 14.65
N SER A 26 -9.22 42.15 15.23
CA SER A 26 -9.71 42.86 16.40
C SER A 26 -9.47 41.99 17.64
N ASP A 27 -8.30 42.18 18.26
CA ASP A 27 -8.01 41.76 19.63
C ASP A 27 -8.96 42.51 20.58
N LYS A 28 -9.96 41.81 21.14
CA LYS A 28 -10.69 42.18 22.37
C LYS A 28 -11.68 41.09 22.76
N THR A 29 -11.17 39.99 23.31
CA THR A 29 -11.95 39.14 24.22
C THR A 29 -11.24 39.09 25.57
N LYS A 30 -11.93 39.68 26.56
CA LYS A 30 -11.53 39.76 27.96
C LYS A 30 -11.25 38.35 28.53
N PRO A 31 -10.26 38.18 29.41
CA PRO A 31 -10.02 36.91 30.08
C PRO A 31 -11.10 36.71 31.14
N THR A 32 -12.00 35.76 30.93
CA THR A 32 -12.85 35.24 32.00
C THR A 32 -12.01 34.31 32.88
N THR A 33 -11.41 34.87 33.92
CA THR A 33 -10.75 34.17 35.05
C THR A 33 -11.76 33.47 35.96
N ARG A 34 -12.72 32.74 35.37
CA ARG A 34 -13.75 32.01 36.10
C ARG A 34 -13.94 30.64 35.44
N ASP A 35 -12.94 29.78 35.62
CA ASP A 35 -13.11 28.31 35.64
C ASP A 35 -11.85 27.50 35.98
N LEU A 36 -10.71 28.15 36.27
CA LEU A 36 -9.51 27.45 36.74
C LEU A 36 -9.58 27.00 38.21
N GLN A 37 -10.58 27.44 38.99
CA GLN A 37 -10.81 26.98 40.37
C GLN A 37 -11.86 25.86 40.48
N ALA A 38 -12.61 25.55 39.42
CA ALA A 38 -13.60 24.46 39.43
C ALA A 38 -13.02 23.09 39.03
N ILE A 39 -11.79 23.06 38.48
CA ILE A 39 -11.10 21.82 38.08
C ILE A 39 -10.23 21.26 39.21
N GLN A 40 -9.92 22.05 40.24
CA GLN A 40 -9.02 21.62 41.33
C GLN A 40 -9.66 20.75 42.42
N ASN A 41 -10.97 20.46 42.37
CA ASN A 41 -11.67 19.67 43.42
C ASN A 41 -12.56 18.53 42.90
N ARG A 42 -12.25 17.94 41.74
CA ARG A 42 -12.85 16.66 41.32
C ARG A 42 -11.80 15.55 41.34
N ASP A 43 -11.40 15.16 42.54
CA ASP A 43 -10.94 13.80 42.85
C ASP A 43 -12.13 12.83 42.75
N VAL A 44 -12.69 12.71 41.56
CA VAL A 44 -13.47 11.53 41.21
C VAL A 44 -12.43 10.49 40.87
N ALA A 45 -12.22 9.55 41.79
CA ALA A 45 -11.46 8.33 41.56
C ALA A 45 -11.94 7.66 40.27
N ARG A 46 -11.29 8.00 39.15
CA ARG A 46 -11.44 7.30 37.89
C ARG A 46 -10.73 5.98 38.09
N THR A 47 -11.50 4.92 38.26
CA THR A 47 -10.99 3.57 38.11
C THR A 47 -10.36 3.49 36.72
N PRO A 48 -9.07 3.11 36.59
CA PRO A 48 -8.42 3.08 35.28
C PRO A 48 -9.19 2.16 34.34
N THR A 49 -9.56 2.65 33.17
CA THR A 49 -10.19 1.84 32.10
C THR A 49 -9.20 0.90 31.40
N LEU A 50 -7.96 0.82 31.90
CA LEU A 50 -6.94 -0.13 31.49
C LEU A 50 -6.25 -0.72 32.74
N PRO A 51 -6.22 -2.05 32.93
CA PRO A 51 -5.62 -2.68 34.11
C PRO A 51 -4.10 -2.47 34.24
N GLU A 52 -3.43 -1.85 33.25
CA GLU A 52 -1.98 -1.64 33.23
C GLU A 52 -1.52 -0.23 33.63
N ALA A 53 -2.43 0.73 33.85
CA ALA A 53 -2.05 2.10 34.21
C ALA A 53 -1.42 2.24 35.62
N GLY A 54 -1.36 1.16 36.40
CA GLY A 54 -0.88 1.12 37.79
C GLY A 54 0.55 0.61 38.00
N LEU A 55 1.29 0.23 36.95
CA LEU A 55 2.68 -0.25 37.07
C LEU A 55 3.65 0.65 36.31
N ILE A 56 3.80 1.91 36.74
CA ILE A 56 4.95 2.75 36.34
C ILE A 56 6.16 2.30 37.15
N LYS A 57 6.77 1.18 36.77
CA LYS A 57 8.12 0.79 37.23
C LYS A 57 9.14 1.35 36.25
N GLY A 58 9.81 2.43 36.65
CA GLY A 58 11.01 2.97 36.01
C GLY A 58 10.79 3.67 34.68
N LYS A 59 10.54 4.98 34.71
CA LYS A 59 10.72 5.82 33.51
C LYS A 59 12.19 5.72 33.13
N ILE A 60 12.51 5.05 32.02
CA ILE A 60 13.89 4.99 31.50
C ILE A 60 14.35 6.45 31.34
N PRO A 61 15.48 6.86 31.95
CA PRO A 61 15.98 8.22 31.80
C PRO A 61 16.18 8.53 30.33
N ALA A 62 15.80 9.74 29.90
CA ALA A 62 16.14 10.21 28.56
C ALA A 62 17.67 10.15 28.38
N LEU A 63 18.13 9.75 27.20
CA LEU A 63 19.56 9.74 26.89
C LEU A 63 20.16 11.14 27.06
N SER A 64 21.41 11.21 27.52
CA SER A 64 22.15 12.47 27.42
C SER A 64 22.33 12.85 25.95
N VAL A 65 22.49 14.15 25.68
CA VAL A 65 22.68 14.64 24.30
C VAL A 65 23.92 13.99 23.67
N GLU A 66 24.99 13.84 24.44
CA GLU A 66 26.25 13.24 24.01
C GLU A 66 26.08 11.75 23.67
N GLU A 67 25.38 11.00 24.52
CA GLU A 67 25.11 9.58 24.27
C GLU A 67 24.21 9.40 23.05
N ASN A 68 23.20 10.25 22.90
CA ASN A 68 22.30 10.22 21.74
C ASN A 68 23.06 10.43 20.42
N ILE A 69 23.95 11.42 20.37
CA ILE A 69 24.81 11.70 19.20
C ILE A 69 25.79 10.55 18.95
N ALA A 70 26.37 9.99 20.00
CA ALA A 70 27.29 8.86 19.89
C ALA A 70 26.61 7.63 19.28
N ARG A 71 25.40 7.31 19.72
CA ARG A 71 24.59 6.20 19.16
C ARG A 71 24.21 6.46 17.72
N LEU A 72 23.69 7.64 17.40
CA LEU A 72 23.36 8.03 16.03
C LEU A 72 24.56 7.84 15.10
N THR A 73 25.72 8.38 15.48
CA THR A 73 26.94 8.34 14.66
C THR A 73 27.41 6.91 14.43
N ARG A 74 27.41 6.08 15.48
CA ARG A 74 27.78 4.66 15.40
C ARG A 74 26.81 3.89 14.51
N ASN A 75 25.52 4.03 14.77
CA ASN A 75 24.48 3.20 14.18
C ASN A 75 24.23 3.51 12.70
N ARG A 76 24.39 4.78 12.31
CA ARG A 76 24.20 5.24 10.91
C ARG A 76 25.17 4.60 9.92
N ILE A 77 26.33 4.15 10.39
CA ILE A 77 27.38 3.52 9.55
C ILE A 77 27.56 2.02 9.84
N SER A 78 26.78 1.46 10.78
CA SER A 78 26.85 0.03 11.09
C SER A 78 26.48 -0.80 9.85
N PRO A 79 27.12 -1.96 9.62
CA PRO A 79 26.70 -2.84 8.55
C PRO A 79 25.25 -3.31 8.72
N LEU A 80 24.58 -3.50 7.58
CA LEU A 80 23.26 -4.09 7.48
C LEU A 80 23.37 -5.48 6.83
N THR A 81 22.70 -6.45 7.44
CA THR A 81 22.50 -7.78 6.84
C THR A 81 21.02 -7.97 6.56
N PHE A 82 20.68 -8.18 5.29
CA PHE A 82 19.29 -8.24 4.84
C PHE A 82 18.50 -9.33 5.57
N GLY A 83 17.37 -8.96 6.17
CA GLY A 83 16.48 -9.88 6.90
C GLY A 83 16.95 -10.27 8.30
N GLU A 84 18.20 -9.96 8.68
CA GLU A 84 18.72 -10.24 10.02
C GLU A 84 18.58 -9.01 10.93
N GLY A 85 19.06 -7.85 10.46
CA GLY A 85 19.11 -6.66 11.29
C GLY A 85 20.03 -5.55 10.77
N LEU A 86 20.01 -4.43 11.49
CA LEU A 86 20.89 -3.28 11.29
C LEU A 86 21.16 -2.59 12.62
N ALA A 87 22.24 -1.81 12.75
CA ALA A 87 22.50 -1.02 13.97
C ALA A 87 22.41 -1.83 15.30
N GLY A 88 22.67 -3.15 15.26
CA GLY A 88 22.54 -4.05 16.41
C GLY A 88 21.11 -4.48 16.76
N ILE A 89 20.08 -3.97 16.07
CA ILE A 89 18.69 -4.45 16.20
C ILE A 89 18.39 -5.57 15.22
N THR A 90 17.55 -6.51 15.65
CA THR A 90 17.04 -7.64 14.88
C THR A 90 15.52 -7.68 14.95
N MET A 91 14.88 -8.55 14.16
CA MET A 91 13.42 -8.76 14.25
C MET A 91 12.96 -9.35 15.59
N THR A 92 13.88 -9.77 16.47
CA THR A 92 13.59 -10.26 17.83
C THR A 92 13.93 -9.26 18.94
N THR A 93 14.60 -8.16 18.62
CA THR A 93 14.99 -7.14 19.61
C THR A 93 13.76 -6.41 20.14
N THR A 94 13.48 -6.43 21.43
CA THR A 94 12.28 -5.74 21.95
C THR A 94 12.42 -4.21 21.85
N ARG A 95 11.30 -3.49 21.84
CA ARG A 95 11.31 -2.02 21.85
C ARG A 95 12.07 -1.45 23.05
N ASN A 96 12.01 -2.11 24.20
CA ASN A 96 12.77 -1.68 25.38
C ASN A 96 14.28 -1.94 25.21
N ASP A 97 14.67 -3.09 24.67
CA ASP A 97 16.09 -3.37 24.38
C ASP A 97 16.66 -2.40 23.35
N SER A 98 15.85 -2.02 22.35
CA SER A 98 16.25 -1.06 21.32
C SER A 98 16.65 0.30 21.89
N LYS A 99 16.05 0.74 23.00
CA LYS A 99 16.40 1.98 23.71
C LYS A 99 17.79 1.97 24.33
N THR A 100 18.45 0.81 24.42
CA THR A 100 19.84 0.71 24.85
C THR A 100 20.83 0.72 23.68
N LEU A 101 20.33 0.49 22.45
CA LEU A 101 21.13 0.33 21.24
C LEU A 101 21.07 1.56 20.33
N LEU A 102 19.87 2.12 20.18
CA LEU A 102 19.53 3.19 19.25
C LEU A 102 19.58 4.57 19.88
N SER A 103 19.67 5.61 19.03
CA SER A 103 19.36 6.97 19.45
C SER A 103 17.86 7.09 19.78
N GLU A 104 17.47 8.18 20.42
CA GLU A 104 16.07 8.57 20.54
C GLU A 104 15.45 8.73 19.13
N PRO A 105 14.19 8.32 18.93
CA PRO A 105 13.50 8.56 17.67
C PRO A 105 13.29 10.06 17.44
N THR A 106 13.39 10.49 16.19
CA THR A 106 13.10 11.88 15.78
C THR A 106 11.61 12.19 15.83
N SER A 107 10.78 11.17 15.60
CA SER A 107 9.33 11.25 15.76
C SER A 107 8.74 9.85 15.95
N THR A 108 7.56 9.79 16.56
CA THR A 108 6.73 8.58 16.65
C THR A 108 5.35 8.92 16.09
N SER A 109 4.85 8.12 15.14
CA SER A 109 3.47 8.28 14.64
C SER A 109 2.44 7.75 15.65
N ASP A 110 1.19 8.18 15.49
CA ASP A 110 0.05 7.63 16.25
C ASP A 110 -0.15 6.12 16.03
N SER A 111 0.33 5.60 14.90
CA SER A 111 0.33 4.17 14.57
C SER A 111 1.50 3.39 15.17
N GLY A 112 2.31 4.01 16.04
CA GLY A 112 3.42 3.36 16.73
C GLY A 112 4.66 3.12 15.85
N LEU A 113 4.85 3.92 14.80
CA LEU A 113 6.05 3.90 13.97
C LEU A 113 7.07 4.88 14.54
N ASP A 114 8.24 4.38 14.93
CA ASP A 114 9.37 5.20 15.39
C ASP A 114 10.30 5.50 14.21
N TYR A 115 10.56 6.79 13.95
CA TYR A 115 11.52 7.27 12.95
C TYR A 115 12.85 7.60 13.60
N PHE A 116 13.95 7.15 13.01
CA PHE A 116 15.30 7.30 13.55
C PHE A 116 16.16 8.17 12.62
N ALA A 117 16.95 9.08 13.21
CA ALA A 117 17.84 9.98 12.46
C ALA A 117 18.94 9.20 11.71
N GLU A 118 19.19 7.96 12.12
CA GLU A 118 20.07 7.01 11.46
C GLU A 118 19.64 6.72 10.01
N GLY A 119 18.38 6.96 9.63
CA GLY A 119 17.87 6.71 8.29
C GLY A 119 17.04 5.43 8.16
N PHE A 120 16.34 5.04 9.23
CA PHE A 120 15.40 3.92 9.21
C PHE A 120 14.18 4.21 10.12
N ALA A 121 13.14 3.41 9.98
CA ALA A 121 11.95 3.45 10.82
C ALA A 121 11.56 2.04 11.27
N ILE A 122 11.00 1.90 12.47
CA ILE A 122 10.57 0.63 13.05
C ILE A 122 9.10 0.69 13.39
N SER A 123 8.32 -0.22 12.83
CA SER A 123 6.95 -0.48 13.27
C SER A 123 7.00 -1.62 14.29
N TRP A 124 6.42 -1.41 15.46
CA TRP A 124 6.42 -2.39 16.54
C TRP A 124 5.13 -3.20 16.54
N ASN A 125 5.21 -4.46 16.97
CA ASN A 125 4.04 -5.24 17.33
C ASN A 125 3.33 -4.63 18.56
N GLU A 126 2.13 -5.09 18.88
CA GLU A 126 1.45 -4.73 20.12
C GLU A 126 1.89 -5.63 21.29
N GLY A 127 1.71 -5.17 22.53
CA GLY A 127 1.94 -5.95 23.75
C GLY A 127 3.07 -5.44 24.66
N LEU A 128 3.36 -6.20 25.73
CA LEU A 128 4.20 -5.78 26.86
C LEU A 128 5.70 -5.66 26.50
N ASN A 129 6.18 -6.44 25.53
CA ASN A 129 7.55 -6.42 25.02
C ASN A 129 7.53 -6.50 23.49
N PRO A 130 7.10 -5.43 22.83
CA PRO A 130 6.82 -5.51 21.42
C PRO A 130 8.13 -5.65 20.64
N THR A 131 8.20 -6.64 19.77
CA THR A 131 9.28 -6.82 18.78
C THR A 131 8.93 -6.09 17.48
N PRO A 132 9.89 -5.87 16.57
CA PRO A 132 9.61 -5.25 15.29
C PRO A 132 8.60 -6.07 14.50
N LYS A 133 7.53 -5.42 14.07
CA LYS A 133 6.65 -5.89 13.00
C LYS A 133 7.34 -5.74 11.65
N SER A 134 8.04 -4.61 11.46
CA SER A 134 8.87 -4.36 10.29
C SER A 134 9.94 -3.32 10.57
N ILE A 135 11.06 -3.40 9.86
CA ILE A 135 12.09 -2.35 9.85
C ILE A 135 12.26 -1.84 8.43
N ARG A 136 12.10 -0.54 8.21
CA ARG A 136 12.27 0.10 6.90
C ARG A 136 13.53 0.96 6.90
N ILE A 137 14.40 0.76 5.93
CA ILE A 137 15.67 1.47 5.78
C ILE A 137 15.62 2.35 4.54
N PHE A 138 16.08 3.59 4.67
CA PHE A 138 16.05 4.62 3.65
C PHE A 138 17.46 5.05 3.22
N ASN A 139 17.52 5.89 2.17
CA ASN A 139 18.73 6.47 1.60
C ASN A 139 19.65 7.20 2.61
N ASP A 140 19.12 7.62 3.74
CA ASP A 140 19.88 8.35 4.77
C ASP A 140 20.76 7.45 5.64
N TYR A 141 20.50 6.14 5.63
CA TYR A 141 21.36 5.13 6.23
C TYR A 141 22.65 4.98 5.42
N LYS A 142 23.81 5.09 6.08
CA LYS A 142 25.13 5.12 5.42
C LYS A 142 25.94 3.85 5.65
N GLY A 143 25.38 2.89 6.37
CA GLY A 143 26.00 1.60 6.61
C GLY A 143 26.12 0.76 5.32
N PRO A 144 27.17 -0.06 5.20
CA PRO A 144 27.31 -0.98 4.07
C PRO A 144 26.25 -2.09 4.15
N ILE A 145 25.71 -2.43 2.99
CA ILE A 145 24.79 -3.54 2.75
C ILE A 145 25.63 -4.70 2.25
N LYS A 146 25.65 -5.80 3.01
CA LYS A 146 26.35 -7.02 2.60
C LYS A 146 25.46 -7.85 1.67
N LEU A 147 25.76 -7.82 0.38
CA LEU A 147 25.11 -8.68 -0.60
C LEU A 147 25.96 -9.93 -0.86
N PRO A 148 25.34 -11.07 -1.20
CA PRO A 148 26.08 -12.28 -1.55
C PRO A 148 26.95 -12.05 -2.80
N ALA A 149 28.00 -12.86 -2.94
CA ALA A 149 28.81 -12.87 -4.15
C ALA A 149 27.93 -13.10 -5.40
N PRO A 150 28.20 -12.42 -6.54
CA PRO A 150 29.38 -11.60 -6.81
C PRO A 150 29.24 -10.11 -6.42
N TYR A 151 28.15 -9.70 -5.78
CA TYR A 151 27.81 -8.27 -5.61
C TYR A 151 28.61 -7.58 -4.51
N GLY A 152 28.99 -8.29 -3.44
CA GLY A 152 29.83 -7.76 -2.38
C GLY A 152 29.12 -6.70 -1.51
N GLU A 153 29.89 -5.73 -1.00
CA GLU A 153 29.34 -4.63 -0.19
C GLU A 153 28.90 -3.47 -1.08
N VAL A 154 27.67 -2.99 -0.87
CA VAL A 154 27.11 -1.82 -1.56
C VAL A 154 26.51 -0.85 -0.53
N THR A 155 26.15 0.37 -0.95
CA THR A 155 25.43 1.31 -0.08
C THR A 155 24.10 1.74 -0.69
N PHE A 156 23.21 2.28 0.14
CA PHE A 156 21.99 2.91 -0.34
C PHE A 156 22.31 4.08 -1.27
N GLY A 157 21.61 4.17 -2.39
CA GLY A 157 21.85 5.19 -3.42
C GLY A 157 23.09 4.96 -4.31
N GLN A 158 23.84 3.87 -4.12
CA GLN A 158 24.91 3.51 -5.05
C GLN A 158 24.31 3.07 -6.39
N ASP A 159 24.84 3.59 -7.51
CA ASP A 159 24.49 3.11 -8.84
C ASP A 159 25.04 1.71 -9.08
N LEU A 160 24.13 0.74 -9.21
CA LEU A 160 24.47 -0.66 -9.50
C LEU A 160 24.38 -0.99 -10.99
N SER A 161 24.17 0.00 -11.87
CA SER A 161 24.04 -0.23 -13.32
C SER A 161 25.20 -1.04 -13.91
N GLY A 162 26.44 -0.80 -13.45
CA GLY A 162 27.61 -1.59 -13.84
C GLY A 162 27.55 -3.05 -13.42
N LEU A 163 27.05 -3.32 -12.21
CA LEU A 163 26.89 -4.68 -11.65
C LEU A 163 25.71 -5.43 -12.26
N LEU A 164 24.64 -4.71 -12.62
CA LEU A 164 23.37 -5.27 -13.09
C LEU A 164 23.22 -5.19 -14.62
N LYS A 165 24.24 -4.71 -15.34
CA LYS A 165 24.21 -4.51 -16.80
C LYS A 165 23.80 -5.76 -17.58
N ALA A 166 24.27 -6.93 -17.12
CA ALA A 166 23.98 -8.22 -17.75
C ALA A 166 22.61 -8.81 -17.33
N ASP A 167 21.86 -8.11 -16.47
CA ASP A 167 20.61 -8.59 -15.87
C ASP A 167 19.54 -7.49 -15.83
N PRO A 168 19.07 -7.00 -17.00
CA PRO A 168 18.09 -5.90 -17.10
C PRO A 168 16.72 -6.24 -16.50
N ASP A 169 16.45 -7.53 -16.28
CA ASP A 169 15.24 -8.02 -15.63
C ASP A 169 15.44 -8.37 -14.16
N PHE A 170 16.62 -8.13 -13.61
CA PHE A 170 17.01 -8.43 -12.23
C PHE A 170 16.83 -9.91 -11.86
N THR A 171 16.68 -10.80 -12.83
CA THR A 171 16.36 -12.21 -12.59
C THR A 171 17.52 -12.95 -11.97
N THR A 172 18.74 -12.72 -12.48
CA THR A 172 19.96 -13.33 -11.94
C THR A 172 20.28 -12.77 -10.55
N PHE A 173 20.14 -11.45 -10.38
CA PHE A 173 20.25 -10.75 -9.11
C PHE A 173 19.31 -11.35 -8.07
N THR A 174 18.01 -11.38 -8.37
CA THR A 174 17.01 -11.93 -7.46
C THR A 174 17.25 -13.40 -7.13
N LYS A 175 17.64 -14.25 -8.09
CA LYS A 175 17.94 -15.67 -7.81
C LYS A 175 19.16 -15.83 -6.90
N THR A 176 20.23 -15.06 -7.13
CA THR A 176 21.44 -15.12 -6.31
C THR A 176 21.16 -14.68 -4.86
N LEU A 177 20.44 -13.58 -4.69
CA LEU A 177 20.01 -13.12 -3.35
C LEU A 177 19.04 -14.12 -2.72
N GLY A 178 18.07 -14.60 -3.48
CA GLY A 178 17.08 -15.57 -3.03
C GLY A 178 17.71 -16.88 -2.57
N LYS A 179 18.73 -17.37 -3.27
CA LYS A 179 19.51 -18.55 -2.84
C LYS A 179 20.19 -18.31 -1.51
N ALA A 180 20.82 -17.14 -1.32
CA ALA A 180 21.46 -16.81 -0.06
C ALA A 180 20.46 -16.68 1.10
N PHE A 181 19.28 -16.12 0.85
CA PHE A 181 18.30 -15.83 1.91
C PHE A 181 17.34 -16.99 2.21
N THR A 182 17.01 -17.81 1.22
CA THR A 182 15.99 -18.86 1.33
C THR A 182 16.57 -20.27 1.21
N GLY A 183 17.83 -20.41 0.81
CA GLY A 183 18.46 -21.69 0.51
C GLY A 183 17.97 -22.34 -0.79
N LYS A 184 17.10 -21.68 -1.57
CA LYS A 184 16.52 -22.21 -2.81
C LYS A 184 17.31 -21.76 -4.03
N ASP A 185 17.68 -22.69 -4.90
CA ASP A 185 18.46 -22.38 -6.11
C ASP A 185 17.70 -21.47 -7.09
N ASP A 186 16.39 -21.66 -7.23
CA ASP A 186 15.52 -20.83 -8.07
C ASP A 186 14.27 -20.39 -7.29
N CYS A 187 14.44 -19.33 -6.48
CA CYS A 187 13.34 -18.81 -5.67
C CYS A 187 12.16 -18.30 -6.51
N LEU A 188 12.37 -17.92 -7.78
CA LEU A 188 11.30 -17.42 -8.65
C LEU A 188 10.42 -18.58 -9.14
N ALA A 189 11.05 -19.67 -9.58
CA ALA A 189 10.33 -20.88 -10.00
C ALA A 189 9.55 -21.51 -8.84
N GLU A 190 10.14 -21.50 -7.65
CA GLU A 190 9.50 -21.99 -6.42
C GLU A 190 8.48 -21.01 -5.81
N LYS A 191 8.33 -19.82 -6.39
CA LYS A 191 7.45 -18.75 -5.89
C LYS A 191 7.72 -18.40 -4.42
N SER A 192 9.00 -18.41 -4.04
CA SER A 192 9.47 -17.93 -2.72
C SER A 192 10.08 -16.53 -2.79
N CYS A 193 10.24 -15.95 -3.99
CA CYS A 193 10.58 -14.56 -4.23
C CYS A 193 9.80 -14.02 -5.44
N ALA A 194 9.74 -12.70 -5.61
CA ALA A 194 9.05 -12.06 -6.74
C ALA A 194 9.76 -10.79 -7.22
N ILE A 195 9.54 -10.43 -8.49
CA ILE A 195 9.99 -9.18 -9.09
C ILE A 195 8.76 -8.43 -9.61
N SER A 196 8.62 -7.16 -9.25
CA SER A 196 7.58 -6.28 -9.76
C SER A 196 8.18 -4.95 -10.21
N LYS A 197 7.94 -4.56 -11.46
CA LYS A 197 8.44 -3.32 -12.06
C LYS A 197 7.32 -2.28 -12.09
N GLN A 198 7.56 -1.08 -11.58
CA GLN A 198 6.62 0.05 -11.58
C GLN A 198 7.34 1.32 -12.04
N LEU A 199 7.01 1.85 -13.22
CA LEU A 199 7.62 3.06 -13.80
C LEU A 199 9.17 3.09 -13.67
N ASN A 200 9.68 3.68 -12.59
CA ASN A 200 11.12 3.84 -12.29
C ASN A 200 11.65 2.95 -11.15
N GLU A 201 10.77 2.17 -10.52
CA GLU A 201 11.04 1.33 -9.37
C GLU A 201 10.96 -0.15 -9.74
N THR A 202 11.85 -0.95 -9.17
CA THR A 202 11.76 -2.41 -9.19
C THR A 202 11.72 -2.92 -7.76
N PHE A 203 10.64 -3.61 -7.42
CA PHE A 203 10.44 -4.27 -6.14
C PHE A 203 10.91 -5.71 -6.28
N ILE A 204 11.80 -6.14 -5.40
CA ILE A 204 12.31 -7.50 -5.32
C ILE A 204 11.97 -8.03 -3.94
N ASP A 205 11.06 -8.99 -3.90
CA ASP A 205 10.50 -9.50 -2.67
C ASP A 205 11.09 -10.85 -2.27
N PHE A 206 11.37 -11.01 -0.98
CA PHE A 206 11.89 -12.21 -0.33
C PHE A 206 11.12 -12.49 0.96
N PRO A 207 11.20 -13.71 1.54
CA PRO A 207 10.44 -14.04 2.75
C PRO A 207 10.83 -13.18 3.95
N SER A 208 12.06 -12.68 3.98
CA SER A 208 12.57 -11.82 5.03
C SER A 208 12.37 -10.31 4.77
N GLY A 209 11.82 -9.91 3.61
CA GLY A 209 11.68 -8.50 3.29
C GLY A 209 11.64 -8.16 1.80
N THR A 210 11.69 -6.87 1.49
CA THR A 210 11.69 -6.35 0.12
C THR A 210 12.88 -5.43 -0.11
N ILE A 211 13.49 -5.49 -1.30
CA ILE A 211 14.47 -4.53 -1.80
C ILE A 211 13.81 -3.73 -2.91
N VAL A 212 13.86 -2.40 -2.82
CA VAL A 212 13.35 -1.48 -3.84
C VAL A 212 14.53 -0.81 -4.55
N LEU A 213 14.58 -0.96 -5.87
CA LEU A 213 15.56 -0.33 -6.74
C LEU A 213 14.92 0.84 -7.48
N PHE A 214 15.45 2.05 -7.35
CA PHE A 214 15.12 3.19 -8.20
C PHE A 214 16.25 3.43 -9.20
N HIS A 215 15.98 3.26 -10.50
CA HIS A 215 17.02 3.37 -11.56
C HIS A 215 18.32 2.58 -11.28
N ASN A 216 18.20 1.32 -10.82
CA ASN A 216 19.33 0.46 -10.41
C ASN A 216 20.04 0.84 -9.10
N MET A 217 19.50 1.77 -8.31
CA MET A 217 20.03 2.10 -6.98
C MET A 217 19.10 1.53 -5.92
N ILE A 218 19.65 0.90 -4.88
CA ILE A 218 18.86 0.51 -3.71
C ILE A 218 18.40 1.78 -3.00
N SER A 219 17.09 2.06 -3.04
CA SER A 219 16.47 3.20 -2.37
C SER A 219 15.87 2.78 -1.03
N VAL A 220 15.16 1.67 -1.00
CA VAL A 220 14.49 1.19 0.21
C VAL A 220 14.79 -0.29 0.41
N MET A 221 15.00 -0.67 1.66
CA MET A 221 14.91 -2.06 2.09
C MET A 221 13.92 -2.15 3.23
N ASP A 222 13.03 -3.13 3.18
CA ASP A 222 12.13 -3.44 4.26
C ASP A 222 12.42 -4.84 4.80
N PHE A 223 12.49 -5.01 6.11
CA PHE A 223 12.58 -6.31 6.78
C PHE A 223 11.22 -6.68 7.39
N ILE A 224 10.75 -7.92 7.17
CA ILE A 224 9.56 -8.50 7.80
C ILE A 224 9.88 -9.92 8.27
N PRO A 225 9.27 -10.39 9.36
CA PRO A 225 9.17 -11.82 9.60
C PRO A 225 8.39 -12.55 8.49
N ASN A 226 9.03 -13.53 7.85
CA ASN A 226 8.43 -14.69 7.17
C ASN A 226 7.21 -14.39 6.27
N ALA A 227 7.34 -13.45 5.34
CA ALA A 227 6.35 -13.23 4.31
C ALA A 227 6.22 -14.48 3.42
N THR A 228 4.99 -14.98 3.23
CA THR A 228 4.69 -16.07 2.30
C THR A 228 4.26 -15.48 0.94
N PHE A 229 4.89 -15.95 -0.14
CA PHE A 229 4.55 -15.59 -1.53
C PHE A 229 3.67 -16.63 -2.22
N ILE A 230 3.27 -17.67 -1.48
CA ILE A 230 2.31 -18.64 -1.95
C ILE A 230 0.93 -18.12 -1.53
N PRO A 231 0.04 -17.78 -2.48
CA PRO A 231 -1.33 -17.43 -2.17
C PRO A 231 -2.04 -18.67 -1.61
N LYS A 232 -2.76 -18.49 -0.51
CA LYS A 232 -3.44 -19.55 0.24
C LYS A 232 -4.95 -19.36 0.23
N ILE A 233 -5.44 -18.15 -0.07
CA ILE A 233 -6.86 -17.87 -0.02
C ILE A 233 -7.53 -18.38 -1.30
N THR A 234 -8.30 -19.45 -1.13
CA THR A 234 -9.09 -20.07 -2.21
C THR A 234 -10.58 -19.78 -2.07
N THR A 235 -10.98 -18.99 -1.07
CA THR A 235 -12.39 -18.63 -0.82
C THR A 235 -12.98 -18.02 -2.08
N PRO A 236 -14.13 -18.54 -2.58
CA PRO A 236 -14.76 -17.98 -3.76
C PRO A 236 -15.11 -16.50 -3.58
N SER A 237 -14.91 -15.75 -4.66
CA SER A 237 -15.30 -14.35 -4.76
C SER A 237 -16.69 -14.24 -5.36
N LEU A 238 -17.52 -13.42 -4.74
CA LEU A 238 -18.88 -13.10 -5.13
C LEU A 238 -18.93 -11.60 -5.46
N PRO A 239 -18.70 -11.20 -6.72
CA PRO A 239 -18.74 -9.81 -7.13
C PRO A 239 -19.97 -9.06 -6.61
N GLY A 240 -19.75 -7.84 -6.14
CA GLY A 240 -20.75 -7.00 -5.48
C GLY A 240 -21.01 -7.31 -4.00
N GLN A 241 -20.61 -8.48 -3.51
CA GLN A 241 -20.82 -8.92 -2.12
C GLN A 241 -19.50 -9.02 -1.35
N SER A 242 -18.58 -9.86 -1.85
CA SER A 242 -17.29 -10.13 -1.21
C SER A 242 -16.25 -10.60 -2.22
N LEU A 243 -15.00 -10.24 -1.99
CA LEU A 243 -13.85 -10.77 -2.74
C LEU A 243 -12.95 -11.54 -1.79
N ALA A 244 -12.66 -12.79 -2.12
CA ALA A 244 -11.89 -13.71 -1.28
C ALA A 244 -12.44 -13.84 0.17
N GLY A 245 -13.76 -13.73 0.33
CA GLY A 245 -14.44 -13.75 1.64
C GLY A 245 -14.48 -12.39 2.37
N VAL A 246 -13.75 -11.38 1.90
CA VAL A 246 -13.79 -10.02 2.48
C VAL A 246 -14.97 -9.24 1.91
N SER A 247 -15.81 -8.68 2.78
CA SER A 247 -16.91 -7.78 2.39
C SER A 247 -16.59 -6.33 2.77
N LEU A 248 -17.21 -5.37 2.07
CA LEU A 248 -17.05 -3.93 2.36
C LEU A 248 -17.56 -3.51 3.76
N LYS A 249 -18.30 -4.39 4.46
CA LYS A 249 -18.82 -4.15 5.80
C LYS A 249 -17.83 -4.54 6.91
N MET A 250 -16.77 -5.27 6.57
CA MET A 250 -15.77 -5.70 7.54
C MET A 250 -14.89 -4.52 7.96
N ASN A 251 -14.46 -4.55 9.22
CA ASN A 251 -13.40 -3.69 9.73
C ASN A 251 -12.03 -4.36 9.57
N ARG A 252 -10.95 -3.61 9.87
CA ARG A 252 -9.57 -4.10 9.73
C ARG A 252 -9.29 -5.37 10.54
N ASN A 253 -9.78 -5.48 11.77
CA ASN A 253 -9.51 -6.63 12.62
C ASN A 253 -10.17 -7.90 12.06
N GLU A 254 -11.37 -7.77 11.51
CA GLU A 254 -12.07 -8.89 10.84
C GLU A 254 -11.33 -9.33 9.56
N VAL A 255 -10.81 -8.37 8.79
CA VAL A 255 -9.97 -8.66 7.62
C VAL A 255 -8.71 -9.41 8.03
N GLU A 256 -7.99 -8.92 9.04
CA GLU A 256 -6.73 -9.54 9.48
C GLU A 256 -6.94 -10.91 10.13
N ALA A 257 -8.09 -11.13 10.77
CA ALA A 257 -8.48 -12.46 11.25
C ALA A 257 -8.72 -13.45 10.10
N LEU A 258 -9.24 -12.98 8.96
CA LEU A 258 -9.52 -13.81 7.79
C LEU A 258 -8.30 -14.04 6.89
N LEU A 259 -7.58 -12.97 6.53
CA LEU A 259 -6.49 -12.98 5.56
C LEU A 259 -5.10 -13.11 6.21
N GLY A 260 -5.03 -13.00 7.53
CA GLY A 260 -3.77 -12.83 8.25
C GLY A 260 -3.27 -11.39 8.20
N THR A 261 -2.04 -11.19 8.67
CA THR A 261 -1.41 -9.87 8.67
C THR A 261 -1.14 -9.38 7.24
N PRO A 262 -1.34 -8.08 6.95
CA PRO A 262 -1.06 -7.54 5.63
C PRO A 262 0.44 -7.61 5.31
N TYR A 263 0.71 -7.75 4.02
CA TYR A 263 1.99 -7.57 3.39
C TYR A 263 2.37 -6.07 3.40
N HIS A 264 3.35 -5.72 4.24
CA HIS A 264 3.97 -4.40 4.38
C HIS A 264 3.05 -3.17 4.56
N TYR A 265 3.72 -2.04 4.81
CA TYR A 265 3.19 -0.71 5.15
C TYR A 265 2.00 -0.29 4.26
N ALA A 266 0.97 0.28 4.89
CA ALA A 266 -0.15 0.84 4.14
C ALA A 266 0.33 2.06 3.34
N PHE A 267 0.31 1.99 2.01
CA PHE A 267 0.59 3.15 1.16
C PHE A 267 -0.73 3.82 0.79
N ASN A 268 -0.98 5.03 1.30
CA ASN A 268 -2.26 5.75 1.13
C ASN A 268 -3.47 4.89 1.52
N GLY A 269 -3.40 4.25 2.69
CA GLY A 269 -4.48 3.39 3.19
C GLY A 269 -4.60 2.02 2.51
N ARG A 270 -3.75 1.70 1.51
CA ARG A 270 -3.77 0.42 0.80
C ARG A 270 -2.87 -0.61 1.47
N GLN A 271 -3.44 -1.73 1.84
CA GLN A 271 -2.76 -2.88 2.42
C GLN A 271 -2.85 -4.07 1.47
N LEU A 272 -1.74 -4.78 1.28
CA LEU A 272 -1.70 -5.98 0.45
C LEU A 272 -1.84 -7.21 1.34
N TYR A 273 -2.46 -8.28 0.85
CA TYR A 273 -2.70 -9.53 1.57
C TYR A 273 -2.48 -10.72 0.62
N ASP A 274 -2.38 -11.91 1.20
CA ASP A 274 -2.31 -13.20 0.50
C ASP A 274 -1.34 -13.20 -0.69
N ALA A 275 -0.05 -13.07 -0.39
CA ALA A 275 1.02 -12.98 -1.40
C ALA A 275 0.79 -11.85 -2.45
N LYS A 276 0.24 -10.71 -2.00
CA LYS A 276 -0.11 -9.54 -2.83
C LYS A 276 -1.21 -9.77 -3.86
N THR A 277 -1.91 -10.90 -3.79
CA THR A 277 -3.01 -11.19 -4.71
C THR A 277 -4.31 -10.51 -4.30
N ILE A 278 -4.36 -9.96 -3.08
CA ILE A 278 -5.48 -9.19 -2.53
C ILE A 278 -4.96 -7.83 -2.07
N GLN A 279 -5.66 -6.74 -2.39
CA GLN A 279 -5.38 -5.42 -1.81
C GLN A 279 -6.65 -4.84 -1.23
N ILE A 280 -6.55 -4.22 -0.05
CA ILE A 280 -7.67 -3.55 0.60
C ILE A 280 -7.27 -2.12 0.87
N GLN A 281 -8.09 -1.17 0.43
CA GLN A 281 -7.95 0.24 0.74
C GLN A 281 -8.89 0.59 1.89
N PHE A 282 -8.34 1.08 2.99
CA PHE A 282 -9.09 1.56 4.14
C PHE A 282 -9.13 3.09 4.16
N ARG A 283 -10.28 3.65 4.57
CA ARG A 283 -10.38 5.05 4.99
C ARG A 283 -9.67 5.25 6.33
N GLU A 284 -9.43 6.50 6.71
CA GLU A 284 -8.86 6.85 8.03
C GLU A 284 -9.71 6.32 9.20
N SER A 285 -11.03 6.23 9.01
CA SER A 285 -11.96 5.65 9.98
C SER A 285 -11.83 4.13 10.15
N GLY A 286 -10.97 3.46 9.38
CA GLY A 286 -10.82 2.01 9.38
C GLY A 286 -11.90 1.26 8.58
N VAL A 287 -12.82 1.97 7.92
CA VAL A 287 -13.81 1.41 7.01
C VAL A 287 -13.15 1.03 5.68
N ILE A 288 -13.53 -0.12 5.12
CA ILE A 288 -13.05 -0.53 3.79
C ILE A 288 -13.68 0.36 2.72
N GLU A 289 -12.81 1.00 1.94
CA GLU A 289 -13.20 1.75 0.75
C GLU A 289 -13.25 0.84 -0.48
N ARG A 290 -12.23 -0.01 -0.66
CA ARG A 290 -12.08 -0.85 -1.87
C ARG A 290 -11.38 -2.15 -1.56
N ILE A 291 -11.75 -3.20 -2.29
CA ILE A 291 -11.10 -4.52 -2.24
C ILE A 291 -10.75 -4.91 -3.66
N TYR A 292 -9.51 -5.31 -3.90
CA TYR A 292 -8.98 -5.70 -5.21
C TYR A 292 -8.46 -7.13 -5.17
N LEU A 293 -8.65 -7.85 -6.27
CA LEU A 293 -7.99 -9.11 -6.60
C LEU A 293 -7.08 -8.91 -7.81
N PHE A 294 -5.89 -9.50 -7.73
CA PHE A 294 -4.82 -9.37 -8.70
C PHE A 294 -4.38 -10.73 -9.25
N PRO A 295 -3.55 -10.75 -10.32
CA PRO A 295 -3.01 -11.98 -10.87
C PRO A 295 -2.33 -12.84 -9.80
N GLY A 296 -2.55 -14.15 -9.87
CA GLY A 296 -2.04 -15.13 -8.90
C GLY A 296 -3.05 -15.52 -7.82
N HIS A 297 -4.16 -14.79 -7.64
CA HIS A 297 -5.23 -15.21 -6.73
C HIS A 297 -5.75 -16.61 -7.11
N GLN A 298 -5.93 -17.48 -6.11
CA GLN A 298 -6.30 -18.89 -6.33
C GLN A 298 -7.81 -19.16 -6.18
N GLY A 299 -8.57 -18.21 -5.64
CA GLY A 299 -10.02 -18.34 -5.49
C GLY A 299 -10.76 -18.20 -6.82
N LYS A 300 -11.83 -18.98 -6.95
CA LYS A 300 -12.80 -18.85 -8.06
C LYS A 300 -13.58 -17.55 -7.94
N ILE A 301 -14.05 -17.02 -9.06
CA ILE A 301 -14.90 -15.83 -9.16
C ILE A 301 -16.24 -16.28 -9.74
N ASN A 302 -17.31 -16.14 -8.97
CA ASN A 302 -18.65 -16.55 -9.41
C ASN A 302 -19.43 -15.32 -9.88
N ILE A 303 -19.52 -15.15 -11.19
CA ILE A 303 -20.29 -14.07 -11.84
C ILE A 303 -21.65 -14.68 -12.22
N GLY A 304 -22.67 -14.54 -11.36
CA GLY A 304 -23.94 -15.24 -11.55
C GLY A 304 -23.72 -16.76 -11.67
N LYS A 305 -24.07 -17.36 -12.81
CA LYS A 305 -23.84 -18.78 -13.12
C LYS A 305 -22.48 -19.08 -13.76
N LEU A 306 -21.71 -18.05 -14.11
CA LEU A 306 -20.39 -18.20 -14.71
C LEU A 306 -19.34 -18.32 -13.61
N GLU A 307 -18.55 -19.39 -13.67
CA GLU A 307 -17.36 -19.56 -12.83
C GLU A 307 -16.12 -19.14 -13.63
N ALA A 308 -15.30 -18.26 -13.06
CA ALA A 308 -14.08 -17.75 -13.66
C ALA A 308 -12.94 -17.68 -12.62
N ALA A 309 -11.78 -17.23 -13.05
CA ALA A 309 -10.64 -16.88 -12.22
C ALA A 309 -9.90 -15.69 -12.82
N ILE A 310 -9.05 -15.01 -12.04
CA ILE A 310 -8.10 -14.05 -12.61
C ILE A 310 -7.20 -14.79 -13.61
N GLY A 311 -7.13 -14.29 -14.85
CA GLY A 311 -6.49 -14.93 -16.00
C GLY A 311 -7.45 -15.68 -16.93
N SER A 312 -8.74 -15.78 -16.60
CA SER A 312 -9.74 -16.38 -17.51
C SER A 312 -10.02 -15.47 -18.71
N THR A 313 -10.26 -16.07 -19.87
CA THR A 313 -10.61 -15.37 -21.11
C THR A 313 -12.12 -15.23 -21.25
N PHE A 314 -12.57 -14.08 -21.76
CA PHE A 314 -13.98 -13.73 -21.97
C PHE A 314 -14.32 -13.48 -23.44
N ALA A 315 -13.47 -13.95 -24.37
CA ALA A 315 -13.64 -13.78 -25.83
C ALA A 315 -15.03 -14.23 -26.35
N GLY A 316 -15.65 -15.21 -25.70
CA GLY A 316 -16.96 -15.74 -26.08
C GLY A 316 -18.16 -14.84 -25.74
N LEU A 317 -17.99 -13.83 -24.87
CA LEU A 317 -19.13 -13.04 -24.39
C LEU A 317 -19.65 -12.01 -25.40
N THR A 318 -18.81 -11.56 -26.35
CA THR A 318 -19.21 -10.59 -27.37
C THR A 318 -19.70 -11.25 -28.67
N ALA A 319 -19.88 -12.57 -28.68
CA ALA A 319 -20.33 -13.34 -29.86
C ALA A 319 -19.53 -13.06 -31.14
N GLY A 320 -18.23 -12.76 -31.02
CA GLY A 320 -17.35 -12.43 -32.15
C GLY A 320 -17.58 -11.04 -32.74
N GLN A 321 -18.40 -10.19 -32.12
CA GLN A 321 -18.55 -8.79 -32.49
C GLN A 321 -17.33 -7.99 -32.03
N GLN A 322 -16.90 -7.03 -32.86
CA GLN A 322 -15.88 -6.06 -32.46
C GLN A 322 -16.41 -5.22 -31.30
N ASP A 323 -15.66 -5.20 -30.21
CA ASP A 323 -16.01 -4.46 -29.00
C ASP A 323 -14.82 -3.61 -28.54
N PRO A 324 -14.34 -2.65 -29.36
CA PRO A 324 -13.07 -1.96 -29.11
C PRO A 324 -13.04 -1.24 -27.76
N ASP A 325 -14.20 -0.82 -27.25
CA ASP A 325 -14.36 -0.01 -26.04
C ASP A 325 -14.89 -0.81 -24.83
N GLY A 326 -15.27 -2.09 -25.01
CA GLY A 326 -15.75 -2.95 -23.92
C GLY A 326 -17.24 -2.82 -23.59
N ILE A 327 -18.04 -2.19 -24.45
CA ILE A 327 -19.47 -1.97 -24.25
C ILE A 327 -20.21 -3.31 -24.25
N LEU A 328 -19.99 -4.13 -25.26
CA LEU A 328 -20.68 -5.42 -25.41
C LEU A 328 -20.30 -6.37 -24.27
N LEU A 329 -19.02 -6.37 -23.87
CA LEU A 329 -18.54 -7.11 -22.72
C LEU A 329 -19.23 -6.65 -21.43
N THR A 330 -19.37 -5.34 -21.22
CA THR A 330 -20.04 -4.77 -20.04
C THR A 330 -21.50 -5.19 -19.97
N ILE A 331 -22.23 -5.10 -21.10
CA ILE A 331 -23.63 -5.54 -21.19
C ILE A 331 -23.75 -7.04 -20.91
N ALA A 332 -22.88 -7.86 -21.50
CA ALA A 332 -22.88 -9.31 -21.29
C ALA A 332 -22.62 -9.68 -19.82
N LEU A 333 -21.66 -9.02 -19.16
CA LEU A 333 -21.38 -9.22 -17.74
C LEU A 333 -22.56 -8.80 -16.86
N ALA A 334 -23.20 -7.67 -17.16
CA ALA A 334 -24.37 -7.20 -16.41
C ALA A 334 -25.55 -8.18 -16.53
N LYS A 335 -25.77 -8.77 -17.71
CA LYS A 335 -26.78 -9.83 -17.92
C LYS A 335 -26.50 -11.05 -17.06
N ILE A 336 -25.26 -11.53 -17.08
CA ILE A 336 -24.84 -12.72 -16.35
C ILE A 336 -24.91 -12.48 -14.83
N ALA A 337 -24.35 -11.37 -14.36
CA ALA A 337 -24.26 -11.04 -12.93
C ALA A 337 -25.64 -10.71 -12.34
N GLY A 338 -26.49 -10.00 -13.08
CA GLY A 338 -27.83 -9.62 -12.64
C GLY A 338 -28.93 -10.65 -12.95
N GLU A 339 -28.56 -11.82 -13.52
CA GLU A 339 -29.48 -12.84 -14.03
C GLU A 339 -30.61 -12.25 -14.90
N LYS A 340 -30.25 -11.29 -15.77
CA LYS A 340 -31.20 -10.55 -16.62
C LYS A 340 -31.47 -11.28 -17.93
N SER A 341 -32.56 -10.90 -18.59
CA SER A 341 -32.93 -11.40 -19.91
C SER A 341 -31.92 -11.02 -20.99
N SER A 342 -31.97 -11.71 -22.13
CA SER A 342 -31.01 -11.53 -23.23
C SER A 342 -31.09 -10.16 -23.92
N ASP A 343 -32.19 -9.44 -23.76
CA ASP A 343 -32.45 -8.10 -24.30
C ASP A 343 -32.07 -6.95 -23.36
N TYR A 344 -31.72 -7.25 -22.09
CA TYR A 344 -31.32 -6.24 -21.11
C TYR A 344 -30.09 -5.44 -21.56
N ASP A 345 -30.12 -4.12 -21.36
CA ASP A 345 -29.02 -3.23 -21.71
C ASP A 345 -28.78 -2.26 -20.56
N CYS A 346 -27.85 -2.64 -19.68
CA CYS A 346 -27.51 -1.85 -18.50
C CYS A 346 -27.06 -0.42 -18.82
N THR A 347 -26.55 -0.16 -20.03
CA THR A 347 -26.12 1.19 -20.45
C THR A 347 -27.31 2.13 -20.67
N LYS A 348 -28.50 1.56 -20.89
CA LYS A 348 -29.77 2.30 -21.03
C LYS A 348 -30.58 2.25 -19.73
N ASP A 349 -30.65 1.07 -19.12
CA ASP A 349 -31.54 0.81 -18.00
C ASP A 349 -30.97 1.30 -16.66
N GLN A 350 -29.64 1.27 -16.50
CA GLN A 350 -28.93 1.67 -15.28
C GLN A 350 -27.60 2.37 -15.59
N PRO A 351 -27.61 3.51 -16.29
CA PRO A 351 -26.38 4.14 -16.79
C PRO A 351 -25.40 4.59 -15.68
N LEU A 352 -25.88 4.78 -14.44
CA LEU A 352 -25.02 5.11 -13.29
C LEU A 352 -24.35 3.87 -12.66
N GLU A 353 -24.91 2.68 -12.89
CA GLU A 353 -24.38 1.41 -12.38
C GLU A 353 -23.61 0.66 -13.46
N CYS A 354 -23.75 1.02 -14.73
CA CYS A 354 -23.08 0.38 -15.84
C CYS A 354 -22.16 1.34 -16.58
N PHE A 355 -20.86 1.11 -16.48
CA PHE A 355 -19.84 1.97 -17.05
C PHE A 355 -18.77 1.15 -17.75
N TYR A 356 -18.23 1.66 -18.84
CA TYR A 356 -17.13 1.06 -19.57
C TYR A 356 -16.05 2.12 -19.81
N ARG A 357 -14.79 1.70 -19.75
CA ARG A 357 -13.66 2.58 -20.00
C ARG A 357 -12.50 1.82 -20.61
N LYS A 358 -11.87 2.43 -21.60
CA LYS A 358 -10.63 1.94 -22.19
C LYS A 358 -9.45 2.78 -21.69
N GLU A 359 -8.39 2.12 -21.27
CA GLU A 359 -7.09 2.73 -21.00
C GLU A 359 -6.00 1.95 -21.73
N SER A 360 -4.78 2.49 -21.81
CA SER A 360 -3.68 1.90 -22.59
C SER A 360 -3.43 0.42 -22.24
N GLY A 361 -3.91 -0.49 -23.09
CA GLY A 361 -3.77 -1.93 -22.92
C GLY A 361 -4.83 -2.61 -22.03
N LEU A 362 -5.80 -1.86 -21.51
CA LEU A 362 -6.85 -2.39 -20.61
C LEU A 362 -8.25 -1.91 -20.98
N VAL A 363 -9.23 -2.79 -20.77
CA VAL A 363 -10.67 -2.49 -20.85
C VAL A 363 -11.31 -2.74 -19.50
N TYR A 364 -12.04 -1.76 -19.00
CA TYR A 364 -12.77 -1.81 -17.74
C TYR A 364 -14.26 -1.92 -18.01
N ALA A 365 -14.89 -2.90 -17.38
CA ALA A 365 -16.35 -3.06 -17.35
C ALA A 365 -16.82 -2.94 -15.90
N GLN A 366 -17.80 -2.09 -15.64
CA GLN A 366 -18.38 -1.89 -14.32
C GLN A 366 -19.85 -2.29 -14.33
N TYR A 367 -20.27 -3.02 -13.29
CA TYR A 367 -21.66 -3.27 -12.97
C TYR A 367 -21.89 -3.11 -11.46
N GLY A 368 -22.78 -2.19 -11.10
CA GLY A 368 -23.00 -1.77 -9.71
C GLY A 368 -21.72 -1.23 -9.09
N ASN A 369 -21.34 -1.80 -7.95
CA ASN A 369 -20.13 -1.46 -7.20
C ASN A 369 -18.91 -2.35 -7.54
N THR A 370 -18.97 -3.09 -8.65
CA THR A 370 -17.92 -4.00 -9.10
C THR A 370 -17.32 -3.52 -10.41
N VAL A 371 -15.99 -3.52 -10.49
CA VAL A 371 -15.24 -3.26 -11.71
C VAL A 371 -14.37 -4.46 -12.06
N TYR A 372 -14.49 -4.90 -13.30
CA TYR A 372 -13.69 -5.94 -13.94
C TYR A 372 -12.70 -5.27 -14.89
N ALA A 373 -11.41 -5.62 -14.80
CA ALA A 373 -10.40 -5.15 -15.75
C ALA A 373 -9.91 -6.29 -16.62
N PHE A 374 -9.84 -6.05 -17.92
CA PHE A 374 -9.47 -7.02 -18.95
C PHE A 374 -8.30 -6.52 -19.79
N THR A 375 -7.55 -7.44 -20.39
CA THR A 375 -6.61 -7.09 -21.46
C THR A 375 -7.34 -6.44 -22.63
N ASP A 376 -6.72 -5.43 -23.23
CA ASP A 376 -7.20 -4.83 -24.48
C ASP A 376 -6.79 -5.66 -25.71
N ASP A 377 -7.27 -6.90 -25.76
CA ASP A 377 -7.08 -7.82 -26.88
C ASP A 377 -8.36 -8.63 -27.15
N ASP A 378 -8.36 -9.45 -28.19
CA ASP A 378 -9.50 -10.30 -28.57
C ASP A 378 -9.82 -11.35 -27.48
N LYS A 379 -8.88 -11.65 -26.59
CA LYS A 379 -9.08 -12.64 -25.52
C LYS A 379 -9.87 -12.07 -24.37
N ARG A 380 -9.84 -10.75 -24.14
CA ARG A 380 -10.45 -10.09 -22.98
C ARG A 380 -10.14 -10.87 -21.70
N THR A 381 -8.85 -11.05 -21.42
CA THR A 381 -8.37 -11.82 -20.28
C THR A 381 -8.57 -11.01 -19.01
N LEU A 382 -9.31 -11.53 -18.03
CA LEU A 382 -9.56 -10.85 -16.75
C LEU A 382 -8.24 -10.69 -15.97
N THR A 383 -7.76 -9.47 -15.81
CA THR A 383 -6.48 -9.17 -15.15
C THR A 383 -6.65 -8.79 -13.69
N SER A 384 -7.75 -8.13 -13.34
CA SER A 384 -8.07 -7.78 -11.96
C SER A 384 -9.58 -7.57 -11.80
N LEU A 385 -10.02 -7.64 -10.54
CA LEU A 385 -11.40 -7.43 -10.13
C LEU A 385 -11.38 -6.59 -8.86
N PHE A 386 -12.24 -5.58 -8.76
CA PHE A 386 -12.41 -4.87 -7.51
C PHE A 386 -13.86 -4.51 -7.20
N ILE A 387 -14.17 -4.45 -5.91
CA ILE A 387 -15.42 -3.87 -5.40
C ILE A 387 -15.10 -2.64 -4.58
N PHE A 388 -16.00 -1.66 -4.60
CA PHE A 388 -15.83 -0.40 -3.89
C PHE A 388 -17.08 0.00 -3.13
N ASN A 389 -16.89 0.78 -2.07
CA ASN A 389 -17.98 1.34 -1.30
C ASN A 389 -18.53 2.57 -2.02
N THR A 390 -19.80 2.52 -2.42
CA THR A 390 -20.51 3.62 -3.10
C THR A 390 -21.04 4.68 -2.14
N ALA A 391 -20.90 4.48 -0.83
CA ALA A 391 -21.28 5.47 0.17
C ALA A 391 -20.25 6.62 0.17
N ASP A 392 -20.46 7.61 -0.70
CA ASP A 392 -20.40 9.05 -0.42
C ASP A 392 -20.98 9.86 -1.59
#